data_AF-A0A940RUK4-F1
#
_entry.id   AF-A0A940RUK4-F1
#
_cell.length_a   1.000
_cell.length_b   1.000
_cell.length_c   1.000
_cell.angle_alpha   90.00
_cell.angle_beta   90.00
_cell.angle_gamma   90.00
#
_symmetry.space_group_name_H-M   'P 1'
#
loop_
_entity.id
_entity.type
_entity.pdbx_description
1 polymer ?
#
loop_
_entity_poly.entity_id
_entity_poly.type
_entity_poly.pdbx_seq_one_letter_code
_entity_poly.pdbx_strand_id
1 'polypeptide(L)'
;MTDGPPPPSRLDLLRFLRRYVEQELGRIDTWIAHEERAADKERREHLKRQQARPPAGDWIISDARGPRPGTTVWLHTGGCWDLRPGMRPLTRVQALDALGRDGVRACPSCRPDRDLGVLE
;
A
#
# COMPACT_ATOMS: atom_id res chain seq x y z
N MET A 1 -32.83 47.48 -44.51
CA MET A 1 -33.20 47.69 -43.11
C MET A 1 -33.11 46.34 -42.43
N THR A 2 -31.98 46.05 -41.79
CA THR A 2 -31.79 44.80 -41.04
C THR A 2 -32.35 45.01 -39.64
N ASP A 3 -33.60 44.60 -39.42
CA ASP A 3 -34.20 44.55 -38.10
C ASP A 3 -33.83 43.18 -37.49
N GLY A 4 -32.72 43.16 -36.76
CA GLY A 4 -32.26 41.98 -36.03
C GLY A 4 -32.99 41.86 -34.70
N PRO A 5 -33.09 40.65 -34.12
CA PRO A 5 -33.71 40.48 -32.81
C PRO A 5 -33.01 41.39 -31.77
N PRO A 6 -33.77 41.94 -30.81
CA PRO A 6 -33.20 42.80 -29.78
C PRO A 6 -32.12 42.05 -28.98
N PRO A 7 -31.08 42.76 -28.50
CA PRO A 7 -30.04 42.13 -27.71
C PRO A 7 -30.62 41.52 -26.42
N PRO A 8 -30.01 40.45 -25.90
CA PRO A 8 -30.50 39.77 -24.71
C PRO A 8 -30.54 40.71 -23.50
N SER A 9 -31.60 40.60 -22.70
CA SER A 9 -31.71 41.38 -21.47
C SER A 9 -30.72 40.88 -20.41
N ARG A 10 -30.45 41.70 -19.41
CA ARG A 10 -29.65 41.29 -18.24
C ARG A 10 -30.23 40.04 -17.55
N LEU A 11 -31.55 39.91 -17.50
CA LEU A 11 -32.22 38.75 -16.92
C LEU A 11 -31.93 37.48 -17.74
N ASP A 12 -31.89 37.59 -19.08
CA ASP A 12 -31.58 36.46 -19.96
C ASP A 12 -30.14 35.97 -19.76
N LEU A 13 -29.19 36.90 -19.62
CA LEU A 13 -27.79 36.59 -19.33
C LEU A 13 -27.62 35.90 -17.97
N LEU A 14 -28.31 36.37 -16.93
CA LEU A 14 -28.25 35.74 -15.59
C LEU A 14 -28.87 34.35 -15.60
N ARG A 15 -29.98 34.14 -16.32
CA ARG A 15 -30.60 32.82 -16.48
C ARG A 15 -29.69 31.86 -17.26
N PHE A 16 -28.99 32.37 -18.27
CA PHE A 16 -27.99 31.59 -19.00
C PHE A 16 -26.83 31.20 -18.09
N LEU A 17 -26.22 32.16 -17.39
CA LEU A 17 -25.11 31.92 -16.48
C LEU A 17 -25.48 30.90 -15.40
N ARG A 18 -26.70 30.97 -14.86
CA ARG A 18 -27.19 29.98 -13.89
C ARG A 18 -27.15 28.57 -14.46
N ARG A 19 -27.72 28.34 -15.65
CA ARG A 19 -27.72 27.00 -16.28
C ARG A 19 -26.31 26.52 -16.59
N TYR A 20 -25.44 27.43 -17.03
CA TYR A 20 -24.04 27.13 -17.28
C TYR A 20 -23.33 26.68 -16.00
N VAL A 21 -23.47 27.43 -14.89
CA VAL A 21 -22.89 27.06 -13.59
C VAL A 21 -23.46 25.75 -13.08
N GLU A 22 -24.77 25.52 -13.21
CA GLU A 22 -25.39 24.23 -12.85
C GLU A 22 -24.78 23.06 -13.63
N GLN A 23 -24.49 23.25 -14.93
CA GLN A 23 -23.81 22.23 -15.73
C GLN A 23 -22.36 22.02 -15.29
N GLU A 24 -21.60 23.09 -15.03
CA GLU A 24 -20.22 22.97 -14.56
C GLU A 24 -20.14 22.29 -13.19
N LEU A 25 -21.05 22.62 -12.27
CA LEU A 25 -21.14 21.94 -10.97
C LEU A 25 -21.37 20.44 -11.15
N GLY A 26 -22.28 20.03 -12.04
CA GLY A 26 -22.48 18.60 -12.32
C GLY A 26 -21.24 17.89 -12.87
N ARG A 27 -20.38 18.57 -13.65
CA ARG A 27 -19.11 18.01 -14.10
C ARG A 27 -18.11 17.87 -12.94
N ILE A 28 -18.03 18.88 -12.08
CA ILE A 28 -17.19 18.85 -10.89
C ILE A 28 -17.62 17.71 -9.96
N ASP A 29 -18.92 17.55 -9.72
CA ASP A 29 -19.46 16.45 -8.90
C ASP A 29 -19.09 15.07 -9.48
N THR A 30 -19.09 14.95 -10.82
CA THR A 30 -18.67 13.72 -11.49
C THR A 30 -17.19 13.42 -11.25
N TRP A 31 -16.32 14.44 -11.29
CA TRP A 31 -14.90 14.30 -10.96
C TRP A 31 -14.69 13.96 -9.49
N ILE A 32 -15.40 14.63 -8.57
CA ILE A 32 -15.34 14.31 -7.14
C ILE A 32 -15.69 12.83 -6.91
N ALA A 33 -16.80 12.35 -7.48
CA ALA A 33 -17.21 10.95 -7.35
C ALA A 33 -16.20 9.98 -7.98
N HIS A 34 -15.46 10.38 -9.02
CA HIS A 34 -14.36 9.59 -9.56
C HIS A 34 -13.21 9.47 -8.55
N GLU A 35 -12.74 10.59 -8.00
CA GLU A 35 -11.65 10.63 -7.03
C GLU A 35 -11.99 9.88 -5.75
N GLU A 36 -13.21 10.04 -5.22
CA GLU A 36 -13.68 9.31 -4.05
C GLU A 36 -13.67 7.80 -4.28
N ARG A 37 -14.10 7.32 -5.46
CA ARG A 37 -14.05 5.89 -5.81
C ARG A 37 -12.61 5.38 -5.92
N ALA A 38 -11.69 6.18 -6.44
CA ALA A 38 -10.28 5.83 -6.50
C ALA A 38 -9.70 5.68 -5.09
N ALA A 39 -9.93 6.67 -4.23
CA ALA A 39 -9.49 6.64 -2.83
C ALA A 39 -10.10 5.46 -2.05
N ASP A 40 -11.38 5.15 -2.27
CA ASP A 40 -12.05 3.97 -1.69
C ASP A 40 -11.37 2.66 -2.10
N LYS A 41 -11.03 2.53 -3.39
CA LYS A 41 -10.33 1.36 -3.92
C LYS A 41 -8.96 1.22 -3.27
N GLU A 42 -8.18 2.29 -3.18
CA GLU A 42 -6.88 2.29 -2.50
C GLU A 42 -7.01 1.89 -1.03
N ARG A 43 -7.99 2.43 -0.29
CA ARG A 43 -8.25 2.04 1.10
C ARG A 43 -8.58 0.56 1.22
N ARG A 44 -9.44 0.02 0.34
CA ARG A 44 -9.78 -1.40 0.31
C ARG A 44 -8.58 -2.27 -0.02
N GLU A 45 -7.75 -1.87 -0.98
CA GLU A 45 -6.52 -2.57 -1.32
C GLU A 45 -5.52 -2.54 -0.16
N HIS A 46 -5.36 -1.41 0.52
CA HIS A 46 -4.52 -1.29 1.70
C HIS A 46 -5.00 -2.23 2.82
N LEU A 47 -6.31 -2.26 3.11
CA LEU A 47 -6.88 -3.19 4.08
C LEU A 47 -6.69 -4.66 3.66
N LYS A 48 -6.84 -4.98 2.37
CA LYS A 48 -6.55 -6.32 1.84
C LYS A 48 -5.07 -6.68 2.01
N ARG A 49 -4.14 -5.75 1.75
CA ARG A 49 -2.70 -5.97 1.98
C ARG A 49 -2.38 -6.18 3.45
N GLN A 50 -3.07 -5.47 4.35
CA GLN A 50 -2.93 -5.68 5.80
C GLN A 50 -3.48 -7.05 6.24
N GLN A 51 -4.63 -7.47 5.73
CA GLN A 51 -5.23 -8.78 6.06
C GLN A 51 -4.50 -9.96 5.42
N ALA A 52 -3.95 -9.77 4.21
CA ALA A 52 -3.13 -10.74 3.51
C ALA A 52 -1.67 -10.71 3.96
N ARG A 53 -1.30 -9.79 4.88
CA ARG A 53 -0.04 -9.89 5.61
C ARG A 53 -0.11 -11.25 6.32
N PRO A 54 0.88 -12.14 6.13
CA PRO A 54 0.99 -13.30 7.01
C PRO A 54 0.86 -12.80 8.44
N PRO A 55 0.12 -13.50 9.34
CA PRO A 55 0.26 -13.21 10.77
C PRO A 55 1.75 -13.12 11.02
N ALA A 56 2.21 -12.11 11.76
CA ALA A 56 3.63 -11.99 12.06
C ALA A 56 4.09 -13.37 12.54
N GLY A 57 4.72 -14.14 11.64
CA GLY A 57 5.76 -15.02 12.07
C GLY A 57 6.67 -14.01 12.69
N ASP A 58 6.89 -14.13 14.00
CA ASP A 58 7.83 -13.26 14.68
C ASP A 58 9.17 -13.24 13.94
N TRP A 59 9.40 -14.22 13.04
CA TRP A 59 10.59 -14.45 12.23
C TRP A 59 10.28 -14.49 10.72
N ILE A 60 11.12 -13.84 9.92
CA ILE A 60 11.03 -13.75 8.46
C ILE A 60 12.42 -13.95 7.86
N ILE A 61 12.55 -14.73 6.77
CA ILE A 61 13.82 -14.84 6.03
C ILE A 61 13.84 -13.99 4.76
N SER A 62 15.01 -13.41 4.47
CA SER A 62 15.22 -12.44 3.40
C SER A 62 15.09 -13.00 1.98
N ASP A 63 15.28 -14.32 1.78
CA ASP A 63 15.03 -15.01 0.51
C ASP A 63 14.02 -16.14 0.72
N ALA A 64 12.87 -16.08 0.05
CA ALA A 64 11.85 -17.12 0.14
C ALA A 64 12.31 -18.50 -0.33
N ARG A 65 13.36 -18.57 -1.15
CA ARG A 65 13.93 -19.83 -1.67
C ARG A 65 14.98 -20.43 -0.74
N GLY A 66 15.27 -19.75 0.37
CA GLY A 66 16.22 -20.18 1.37
C GLY A 66 17.69 -20.05 0.92
N PRO A 67 18.62 -20.44 1.80
CA PRO A 67 20.05 -20.36 1.54
C PRO A 67 20.48 -21.31 0.44
N ARG A 68 21.36 -20.81 -0.43
CA ARG A 68 21.99 -21.52 -1.55
C ARG A 68 23.49 -21.25 -1.56
N PRO A 69 24.31 -22.09 -2.20
CA PRO A 69 25.75 -21.84 -2.33
C PRO A 69 26.02 -20.43 -2.87
N GLY A 70 26.82 -19.64 -2.14
CA GLY A 70 27.19 -18.26 -2.51
C GLY A 70 26.17 -17.17 -2.16
N THR A 71 25.05 -17.49 -1.51
CA THR A 71 24.05 -16.50 -1.07
C THR A 71 24.09 -16.29 0.44
N THR A 72 23.91 -15.04 0.88
CA THR A 72 23.70 -14.73 2.30
C THR A 72 22.22 -14.47 2.54
N VAL A 73 21.60 -15.32 3.36
CA VAL A 73 20.20 -15.15 3.77
C VAL A 73 20.17 -14.71 5.22
N TRP A 74 19.30 -13.74 5.50
CA TRP A 74 19.14 -13.16 6.82
C TRP A 74 17.79 -13.53 7.42
N LEU A 75 17.77 -13.80 8.72
CA LEU A 75 16.58 -13.90 9.54
C LEU A 75 16.29 -12.52 10.14
N HIS A 76 15.03 -12.13 10.16
CA HIS A 76 14.53 -10.86 10.68
C HIS A 76 13.36 -11.07 11.63
N THR A 77 13.07 -10.09 12.49
CA THR A 77 11.80 -10.05 13.20
C THR A 77 10.66 -9.53 12.31
N GLY A 78 9.41 -9.85 12.67
CA GLY A 78 8.21 -9.33 11.99
C GLY A 78 8.08 -7.80 11.99
N GLY A 79 8.79 -7.10 12.89
CA GLY A 79 8.85 -5.64 12.98
C GLY A 79 10.09 -4.99 12.37
N CYS A 80 10.93 -5.75 11.66
CA CYS A 80 12.16 -5.20 11.08
C CYS A 80 11.86 -4.14 10.01
N TRP A 81 12.65 -3.05 9.99
CA TRP A 81 12.48 -1.97 9.01
C TRP A 81 12.91 -2.36 7.59
N ASP A 82 13.75 -3.40 7.44
CA ASP A 82 14.27 -3.87 6.15
C ASP A 82 13.41 -4.98 5.53
N LEU A 83 12.13 -5.12 5.93
CA LEU A 83 11.24 -6.10 5.32
C LEU A 83 10.83 -5.70 3.91
N ARG A 84 10.91 -6.64 2.96
CA ARG A 84 10.65 -6.42 1.52
C ARG A 84 9.73 -7.50 0.93
N PRO A 85 9.06 -7.22 -0.21
CA PRO A 85 8.34 -8.24 -0.95
C PRO A 85 9.24 -9.41 -1.35
N GLY A 86 8.72 -10.64 -1.32
CA GLY A 86 9.48 -11.86 -1.68
C GLY A 86 10.23 -12.52 -0.51
N MET A 87 10.05 -12.01 0.71
CA MET A 87 10.49 -12.66 1.95
C MET A 87 9.48 -13.72 2.41
N ARG A 88 9.97 -14.74 3.14
CA ARG A 88 9.14 -15.86 3.61
C ARG A 88 8.99 -15.84 5.13
N PRO A 89 7.76 -15.86 5.67
CA PRO A 89 7.53 -15.97 7.12
C PRO A 89 7.91 -17.39 7.60
N LEU A 90 8.45 -17.46 8.81
CA LEU A 90 8.80 -18.71 9.48
C LEU A 90 8.07 -18.83 10.83
N THR A 91 7.82 -20.08 11.25
CA THR A 91 7.49 -20.37 12.64
C THR A 91 8.74 -20.24 13.53
N ARG A 92 8.56 -20.15 14.86
CA ARG A 92 9.69 -20.13 15.81
C ARG A 92 10.64 -21.31 15.63
N VAL A 93 10.10 -22.52 15.46
CA VAL A 93 10.89 -23.74 15.26
C VAL A 93 11.72 -23.65 13.97
N GLN A 94 11.09 -23.23 12.86
CA GLN A 94 11.79 -23.05 11.59
C GLN A 94 12.88 -21.96 11.67
N ALA A 95 12.66 -20.91 12.47
CA ALA A 95 13.64 -19.86 12.68
C ALA A 95 14.85 -20.34 13.48
N LEU A 96 14.64 -21.18 14.50
CA LEU A 96 15.72 -21.84 15.24
C LEU A 96 16.52 -22.80 14.33
N ASP A 97 15.84 -23.61 13.52
CA ASP A 97 16.49 -24.50 12.56
C ASP A 97 17.30 -23.71 11.52
N ALA A 98 16.75 -22.60 11.02
CA ALA A 98 17.42 -21.74 10.05
C ALA A 98 18.74 -21.16 10.60
N LEU A 99 18.76 -20.70 11.85
CA LEU A 99 19.97 -20.21 12.52
C LEU A 99 20.97 -21.34 12.82
N GLY A 100 20.48 -22.54 13.15
CA GLY A 100 21.32 -23.64 13.62
C GLY A 100 21.92 -24.51 12.51
N ARG A 101 21.22 -24.69 11.38
CA ARG A 101 21.59 -25.71 10.37
C ARG A 101 21.74 -25.16 8.96
N ASP A 102 21.01 -24.09 8.62
CA ASP A 102 20.87 -23.66 7.23
C ASP A 102 21.83 -22.53 6.83
N GLY A 103 22.74 -22.11 7.72
CA GLY A 103 23.69 -21.02 7.43
C GLY A 103 23.01 -19.66 7.27
N VAL A 104 21.78 -19.50 7.78
CA VAL A 104 21.07 -18.22 7.82
C VAL A 104 21.65 -17.37 8.94
N ARG A 105 21.91 -16.10 8.66
CA ARG A 105 22.47 -15.15 9.63
C ARG A 105 21.36 -14.36 10.32
N ALA A 106 21.50 -14.10 11.61
CA ALA A 106 20.59 -13.19 12.31
C ALA A 106 20.85 -11.75 11.88
N CYS A 107 19.80 -11.00 11.51
CA CYS A 107 19.93 -9.59 11.17
C CYS A 107 20.50 -8.80 12.35
N PRO A 108 21.59 -8.03 12.16
CA PRO A 108 22.23 -7.30 13.25
C PRO A 108 21.35 -6.15 13.79
N SER A 109 20.40 -5.65 13.00
CA SER A 109 19.54 -4.53 13.39
C SER A 109 18.37 -4.93 14.29
N CYS A 110 17.76 -6.09 14.03
CA CYS A 110 16.60 -6.57 14.82
C CYS A 110 16.92 -7.75 15.75
N ARG A 111 18.16 -8.28 15.70
CA ARG A 111 18.72 -9.29 16.61
C ARG A 111 17.75 -10.43 16.94
N PRO A 112 17.20 -11.14 15.93
CA PRO A 112 16.21 -12.19 16.16
C PRO A 112 16.77 -13.39 16.93
N ASP A 113 18.08 -13.60 16.89
CA ASP A 113 18.82 -14.58 17.69
C ASP A 113 18.65 -14.37 19.20
N ARG A 114 18.59 -13.11 19.65
CA ARG A 114 18.38 -12.75 21.06
C ARG A 114 16.94 -13.04 21.49
N ASP A 115 15.97 -12.63 20.69
CA ASP A 115 14.54 -12.89 20.98
C ASP A 115 14.19 -14.39 20.87
N LEU A 116 14.97 -15.15 20.08
CA LEU A 116 14.91 -16.61 20.01
C LEU A 116 15.65 -17.29 21.17
N GLY A 117 16.46 -16.57 21.94
CA GLY A 117 17.24 -17.09 23.06
C GLY A 117 18.43 -17.97 22.64
N VAL A 118 18.96 -17.79 21.43
CA VAL A 118 20.11 -18.54 20.90
C VAL A 118 21.43 -17.91 21.33
N LEU A 119 21.46 -16.59 21.52
CA LEU A 119 22.59 -15.83 22.04
C LEU A 119 22.09 -14.90 23.16
N GLU A 120 22.84 -14.81 24.28
CA GLU A 120 22.60 -13.85 25.37
C GLU A 120 22.93 -12.40 24.96
#